data_AF-A0A2D2DLH6-F1
#
_entry.id   AF-A0A2D2DLH6-F1
#
_cell.length_a   1.000
_cell.length_b   1.000
_cell.length_c   1.000
_cell.angle_alpha   90.00
_cell.angle_beta   90.00
_cell.angle_gamma   90.00
#
_symmetry.space_group_name_H-M   'P 1'
#
loop_
_entity.id
_entity.type
_entity.pdbx_description
1 polymer ?
#
loop_
_entity_poly.entity_id
_entity_poly.type
_entity_poly.pdbx_seq_one_letter_code
_entity_poly.pdbx_strand_id
1 'polypeptide(L)'
;MDSDEITNSATVLSFLLDVVPSGEPGAWLSKQRVLIDGRPTVGGILLFSDCPQAILAKRSAVKVLRYQTKQDAERDYLVFDPITIEGPVYSLIYETVEKVKEIIEGIEKLGPSGLQKIEYPEEALHEILTNAVLHRDYNVQADVQVRIFDNRVEIESPGRLPGHVTLKNIVTIQPE
;
A
#
# COMPACT_ATOMS: atom_id res chain seq x y z
N MET A 1 20.97 7.57 -4.38
CA MET A 1 19.71 8.06 -4.94
C MET A 1 19.90 9.54 -5.18
N ASP A 2 19.59 9.99 -6.38
CA ASP A 2 19.64 11.41 -6.75
C ASP A 2 18.55 12.18 -5.98
N SER A 3 18.81 13.43 -5.59
CA SER A 3 17.79 14.28 -4.97
C SER A 3 16.65 14.60 -5.93
N ASP A 4 16.97 14.68 -7.23
CA ASP A 4 16.04 15.09 -8.28
C ASP A 4 14.82 14.15 -8.39
N GLU A 5 14.97 12.89 -7.96
CA GLU A 5 13.91 11.89 -7.88
C GLU A 5 12.70 12.33 -7.04
N ILE A 6 12.92 13.20 -6.05
CA ILE A 6 11.84 13.67 -5.16
C ILE A 6 11.73 15.18 -5.10
N THR A 7 12.71 15.95 -5.59
CA THR A 7 12.66 17.43 -5.59
C THR A 7 12.02 18.00 -6.86
N ASN A 8 11.95 17.23 -7.95
CA ASN A 8 11.38 17.67 -9.22
C ASN A 8 10.33 16.70 -9.80
N SER A 9 9.79 15.81 -8.95
CA SER A 9 8.71 14.91 -9.35
C SER A 9 7.37 15.64 -9.47
N ALA A 10 6.47 15.12 -10.30
CA ALA A 10 5.12 15.66 -10.39
C ALA A 10 4.40 15.56 -9.04
N THR A 11 4.65 14.46 -8.32
CA THR A 11 4.06 14.20 -7.00
C THR A 11 4.40 15.28 -5.97
N VAL A 12 5.68 15.67 -5.83
CA VAL A 12 6.05 16.73 -4.85
C VAL A 12 5.54 18.09 -5.28
N LEU A 13 5.55 18.39 -6.58
CA LEU A 13 5.13 19.69 -7.09
C LEU A 13 3.63 19.89 -6.87
N SER A 14 2.81 18.87 -7.15
CA SER A 14 1.38 18.91 -6.87
C SER A 14 1.13 19.08 -5.37
N PHE A 15 1.80 18.28 -4.53
CA PHE A 15 1.64 18.37 -3.08
C PHE A 15 1.97 19.77 -2.53
N LEU A 16 3.07 20.39 -2.99
CA LEU A 16 3.45 21.71 -2.52
C LEU A 16 2.51 22.79 -3.02
N LEU A 17 2.05 22.74 -4.27
CA LEU A 17 1.05 23.68 -4.78
C LEU A 17 -0.24 23.68 -3.95
N ASP A 18 -0.62 22.53 -3.40
CA ASP A 18 -1.84 22.41 -2.60
C ASP A 18 -1.63 22.76 -1.12
N VAL A 19 -0.51 22.33 -0.53
CA VAL A 19 -0.30 22.39 0.93
C VAL A 19 0.62 23.53 1.35
N VAL A 20 1.68 23.82 0.58
CA VAL A 20 2.68 24.86 0.89
C VAL A 20 3.09 25.59 -0.40
N PRO A 21 2.20 26.42 -0.99
CA PRO A 21 2.36 26.90 -2.37
C PRO A 21 3.60 27.77 -2.61
N SER A 22 4.15 28.36 -1.54
CA SER A 22 5.37 29.16 -1.56
C SER A 22 6.65 28.36 -1.25
N GLY A 23 6.52 27.05 -1.03
CA GLY A 23 7.62 26.16 -0.65
C GLY A 23 8.44 25.72 -1.85
N GLU A 24 9.75 25.96 -1.80
CA GLU A 24 10.72 25.36 -2.73
C GLU A 24 10.93 23.88 -2.36
N PRO A 25 10.77 22.92 -3.30
CA PRO A 25 10.76 21.49 -3.00
C PRO A 25 11.97 21.00 -2.20
N GLY A 26 13.19 21.23 -2.69
CA GLY A 26 14.41 20.77 -2.02
C GLY A 26 14.57 21.33 -0.61
N ALA A 27 14.26 22.62 -0.42
CA ALA A 27 14.35 23.27 0.88
C ALA A 27 13.28 22.75 1.85
N TRP A 28 12.05 22.53 1.36
CA TRP A 28 10.95 22.00 2.17
C TRP A 28 11.22 20.55 2.58
N LEU A 29 11.60 19.69 1.63
CA LEU A 29 11.91 18.27 1.87
C LEU A 29 13.07 18.09 2.86
N SER A 30 14.09 18.96 2.77
CA SER A 30 15.20 18.97 3.73
C SER A 30 14.73 19.33 5.14
N LYS A 31 13.86 20.34 5.27
CA LYS A 31 13.27 20.74 6.57
C LYS A 31 12.43 19.62 7.19
N GLN A 32 11.72 18.83 6.38
CA GLN A 32 10.95 17.68 6.84
C GLN A 32 11.80 16.42 7.06
N ARG A 33 13.12 16.47 6.84
CA ARG A 33 14.06 15.34 6.96
C ARG A 33 13.72 14.14 6.06
N VAL A 34 13.00 14.39 4.97
CA VAL A 34 12.80 13.38 3.90
C VAL A 34 13.87 13.47 2.82
N LEU A 35 14.65 14.56 2.83
CA LEU A 35 15.93 14.70 2.15
C LEU A 35 17.01 14.98 3.21
N ILE A 36 18.04 14.13 3.30
CA ILE A 36 19.13 14.24 4.29
C ILE A 36 20.46 14.25 3.53
N ASP A 37 21.29 15.29 3.74
CA ASP A 37 22.57 15.47 3.06
C ASP A 37 22.47 15.35 1.53
N GLY A 38 21.39 15.90 0.95
CA GLY A 38 21.10 15.84 -0.48
C GLY A 38 20.68 14.46 -0.99
N ARG A 39 20.34 13.52 -0.10
CA ARG A 39 19.88 12.17 -0.46
C ARG A 39 18.45 11.92 0.03
N PRO A 40 17.57 11.38 -0.82
CA PRO A 40 16.24 10.97 -0.39
C PRO A 40 16.30 9.87 0.67
N THR A 41 15.42 9.96 1.67
CA THR A 41 15.14 8.82 2.56
C THR A 41 14.21 7.83 1.84
N VAL A 42 14.11 6.60 2.37
CA VAL A 42 13.11 5.62 1.88
C VAL A 42 11.70 6.21 1.93
N GLY A 43 11.35 6.87 3.04
CA GLY A 43 10.06 7.57 3.16
C GLY A 43 9.88 8.67 2.11
N GLY A 44 10.93 9.45 1.84
CA GLY A 44 10.91 10.46 0.78
C GLY A 44 10.64 9.87 -0.60
N ILE A 45 11.31 8.77 -0.95
CA ILE A 45 11.06 8.04 -2.20
C ILE A 45 9.62 7.55 -2.28
N LEU A 46 9.12 6.89 -1.23
CA LEU A 46 7.76 6.35 -1.21
C LEU A 46 6.69 7.44 -1.30
N LEU A 47 6.92 8.59 -0.69
CA LEU A 47 5.95 9.69 -0.67
C LEU A 47 5.96 10.51 -1.97
N PHE A 48 7.14 10.75 -2.53
CA PHE A 48 7.31 11.82 -3.51
C PHE A 48 7.97 11.39 -4.82
N SER A 49 8.54 10.20 -4.96
CA SER A 49 8.99 9.74 -6.28
C SER A 49 7.77 9.37 -7.12
N ASP A 50 7.74 9.73 -8.40
CA ASP A 50 6.66 9.32 -9.31
C ASP A 50 6.71 7.80 -9.60
N CYS A 51 7.91 7.20 -9.49
CA CYS A 51 8.16 5.79 -9.77
C CYS A 51 9.00 5.13 -8.66
N PRO A 52 8.51 5.03 -7.40
CA PRO A 52 9.31 4.51 -6.29
C PRO A 52 9.79 3.07 -6.51
N GLN A 53 9.05 2.27 -7.29
CA GLN A 53 9.39 0.89 -7.64
C GLN A 53 10.67 0.76 -8.48
N ALA A 54 11.04 1.79 -9.24
CA ALA A 54 12.29 1.78 -10.01
C ALA A 54 13.51 1.81 -9.07
N ILE A 55 13.35 2.41 -7.89
CA ILE A 55 14.40 2.60 -6.88
C ILE A 55 14.28 1.51 -5.79
N LEU A 56 13.07 1.18 -5.38
CA LEU A 56 12.70 0.25 -4.33
C LEU A 56 12.00 -0.98 -4.93
N ALA A 57 12.69 -1.65 -5.86
CA ALA A 57 12.17 -2.83 -6.53
C ALA A 57 11.72 -3.90 -5.54
N LYS A 58 10.50 -4.43 -5.74
CA LYS A 58 9.83 -5.42 -4.88
C LYS A 58 9.65 -4.95 -3.43
N ARG A 59 9.53 -3.64 -3.22
CA ARG A 59 9.41 -3.02 -1.88
C ARG A 59 8.36 -1.92 -1.79
N SER A 60 7.88 -1.40 -2.91
CA SER A 60 6.95 -0.26 -2.95
C SER A 60 5.71 -0.54 -3.80
N ALA A 61 5.39 -1.81 -4.03
CA ALA A 61 4.21 -2.23 -4.78
C ALA A 61 3.29 -3.06 -3.88
N VAL A 62 2.02 -3.12 -4.27
CA VAL A 62 1.03 -4.03 -3.69
C VAL A 62 0.57 -5.00 -4.78
N LYS A 63 0.54 -6.29 -4.44
CA LYS A 63 0.01 -7.33 -5.32
C LYS A 63 -1.37 -7.76 -4.85
N VAL A 64 -2.33 -7.73 -5.76
CA VAL A 64 -3.70 -8.18 -5.51
C VAL A 64 -3.92 -9.52 -6.19
N LEU A 65 -4.33 -10.51 -5.41
CA LEU A 65 -4.58 -11.88 -5.84
C LEU A 65 -6.02 -12.27 -5.48
N ARG A 66 -6.70 -12.98 -6.38
CA ARG A 66 -8.05 -13.52 -6.15
C ARG A 66 -8.03 -15.04 -6.30
N TYR A 67 -8.40 -15.75 -5.24
CA TYR A 67 -8.44 -17.20 -5.20
C TYR A 67 -9.87 -17.71 -5.07
N GLN A 68 -10.38 -18.49 -6.02
CA GLN A 68 -11.73 -19.07 -5.97
C GLN A 68 -11.79 -20.29 -5.03
N THR A 69 -11.62 -20.04 -3.74
CA THR A 69 -11.72 -21.03 -2.67
C THR A 69 -11.94 -20.34 -1.32
N LYS A 70 -12.35 -21.15 -0.33
CA LYS A 70 -12.47 -20.76 1.08
C LYS A 70 -11.29 -21.24 1.94
N GLN A 71 -10.47 -22.13 1.40
CA GLN A 71 -9.33 -22.73 2.08
C GLN A 71 -8.02 -22.06 1.63
N ASP A 72 -6.91 -22.47 2.23
CA ASP A 72 -5.59 -22.08 1.75
C ASP A 72 -5.39 -22.58 0.33
N ALA A 73 -4.78 -21.74 -0.50
CA ALA A 73 -4.84 -21.87 -1.94
C ALA A 73 -3.45 -21.78 -2.54
N GLU A 74 -3.18 -22.68 -3.49
CA GLU A 74 -2.04 -22.59 -4.37
C GLU A 74 -2.43 -21.87 -5.68
N ARG A 75 -1.48 -21.73 -6.60
CA ARG A 75 -1.67 -20.98 -7.86
C ARG A 75 -2.85 -21.45 -8.71
N ASP A 76 -3.21 -22.73 -8.65
CA ASP A 76 -4.28 -23.31 -9.48
C ASP A 76 -5.68 -22.75 -9.17
N TYR A 77 -5.84 -22.11 -8.02
CA TYR A 77 -7.11 -21.46 -7.62
C TYR A 77 -7.18 -19.99 -8.02
N LEU A 78 -6.14 -19.44 -8.65
CA LEU A 78 -6.13 -18.04 -9.09
C LEU A 78 -7.18 -17.83 -10.18
N VAL A 79 -8.01 -16.81 -9.99
CA VAL A 79 -9.03 -16.40 -10.97
C VAL A 79 -8.40 -15.65 -12.13
N PHE A 80 -7.31 -14.92 -11.87
CA PHE A 80 -6.56 -14.15 -12.85
C PHE A 80 -5.10 -13.98 -12.41
N ASP A 81 -4.25 -13.54 -13.34
CA ASP A 81 -2.86 -13.19 -13.04
C ASP A 81 -2.78 -12.06 -12.02
N PRO A 82 -1.91 -12.14 -10.99
CA PRO A 82 -1.81 -11.13 -9.95
C PRO A 82 -1.66 -9.71 -10.50
N ILE A 83 -2.53 -8.81 -10.03
CA ILE A 83 -2.48 -7.39 -10.38
C ILE A 83 -1.42 -6.73 -9.51
N THR A 84 -0.48 -6.00 -10.11
CA THR A 84 0.52 -5.22 -9.38
C THR A 84 0.15 -3.75 -9.49
N ILE A 85 0.01 -3.10 -8.35
CA ILE A 85 -0.24 -1.66 -8.23
C ILE A 85 1.04 -1.04 -7.71
N GLU A 86 1.46 0.04 -8.35
CA GLU A 86 2.73 0.73 -8.12
C GLU A 86 2.52 2.24 -8.11
N GLY A 87 3.46 2.99 -7.56
CA GLY A 87 3.41 4.45 -7.52
C GLY A 87 3.63 4.99 -6.11
N PRO A 88 3.52 6.32 -5.94
CA PRO A 88 3.63 6.97 -4.63
C PRO A 88 2.66 6.36 -3.62
N VAL A 89 3.05 6.34 -2.35
CA VAL A 89 2.33 5.60 -1.29
C VAL A 89 0.87 6.01 -1.13
N TYR A 90 0.54 7.29 -1.37
CA TYR A 90 -0.82 7.78 -1.27
C TYR A 90 -1.70 7.15 -2.37
N SER A 91 -1.34 7.35 -3.64
CA SER A 91 -2.09 6.77 -4.76
C SER A 91 -2.08 5.24 -4.72
N LEU A 92 -0.95 4.62 -4.35
CA LEU A 92 -0.82 3.18 -4.16
C LEU A 92 -1.91 2.63 -3.22
N ILE A 93 -2.12 3.27 -2.06
CA ILE A 93 -3.14 2.83 -1.09
C ILE A 93 -4.53 3.01 -1.65
N TYR A 94 -4.87 4.21 -2.16
CA TYR A 94 -6.21 4.49 -2.69
C TYR A 94 -6.57 3.58 -3.87
N GLU A 95 -5.70 3.48 -4.87
CA GLU A 95 -5.92 2.63 -6.04
C GLU A 95 -6.05 1.15 -5.68
N THR A 96 -5.29 0.69 -4.68
CA THR A 96 -5.43 -0.68 -4.18
C THR A 96 -6.76 -0.93 -3.49
N VAL A 97 -7.21 0.00 -2.64
CA VAL A 97 -8.52 -0.09 -1.97
C VAL A 97 -9.63 -0.14 -3.00
N GLU A 98 -9.61 0.78 -3.98
CA GLU A 98 -10.58 0.82 -5.07
C GLU A 98 -10.58 -0.48 -5.87
N LYS A 99 -9.39 -0.98 -6.26
CA LYS A 99 -9.26 -2.21 -7.04
C LYS A 99 -9.78 -3.43 -6.28
N VAL A 100 -9.45 -3.56 -5.00
CA VAL A 100 -9.91 -4.67 -4.15
C VAL A 100 -11.42 -4.61 -3.96
N LYS A 101 -11.98 -3.42 -3.74
CA LYS A 101 -13.43 -3.19 -3.66
C LYS A 101 -14.13 -3.60 -4.96
N GLU A 102 -13.61 -3.15 -6.10
CA GLU A 102 -14.13 -3.52 -7.43
C GLU A 102 -14.15 -5.04 -7.62
N ILE A 103 -13.06 -5.74 -7.25
CA ILE A 103 -12.98 -7.20 -7.35
C ILE A 103 -14.03 -7.87 -6.45
N ILE A 104 -14.21 -7.40 -5.21
CA ILE A 104 -15.15 -8.01 -4.25
C ILE A 104 -16.60 -7.76 -4.66
N GLU A 105 -16.94 -6.53 -5.08
CA GLU A 105 -18.28 -6.17 -5.53
C GLU A 105 -18.66 -6.83 -6.86
N GLY A 106 -17.68 -7.23 -7.66
CA GLY A 106 -17.85 -8.06 -8.85
C GLY A 106 -18.16 -9.53 -8.57
N ILE A 107 -18.01 -10.00 -7.32
CA ILE A 107 -18.36 -11.37 -6.93
C ILE A 107 -19.87 -11.45 -6.75
N GLU A 108 -20.56 -12.09 -7.70
CA GLU A 108 -21.99 -12.36 -7.56
C GLU A 108 -22.23 -13.49 -6.54
N LYS A 109 -23.03 -13.21 -5.51
CA LYS A 109 -23.41 -14.21 -4.51
C LYS A 109 -24.91 -14.50 -4.61
N LEU A 110 -25.29 -15.77 -4.64
CA LEU A 110 -26.70 -16.15 -4.60
C LEU A 110 -27.25 -15.90 -3.19
N GLY A 111 -28.14 -14.92 -3.07
CA GLY A 111 -28.89 -14.58 -1.86
C GLY A 111 -30.36 -15.01 -1.94
N PRO A 112 -31.14 -14.76 -0.87
CA PRO A 112 -32.56 -15.13 -0.80
C PRO A 112 -33.42 -14.56 -1.92
N SER A 113 -32.98 -13.46 -2.53
CA SER A 113 -33.70 -12.70 -3.56
C SER A 113 -33.06 -12.79 -4.95
N GLY A 114 -32.10 -13.70 -5.16
CA GLY A 114 -31.29 -13.79 -6.39
C GLY A 114 -29.84 -13.36 -6.19
N LEU A 115 -29.16 -12.94 -7.26
CA LEU A 115 -27.76 -12.48 -7.18
C LEU A 115 -27.68 -11.16 -6.40
N GLN A 116 -26.87 -11.15 -5.34
CA GLN A 116 -26.61 -10.00 -4.48
C GLN A 116 -25.14 -9.63 -4.55
N LYS A 117 -24.87 -8.32 -4.51
CA LYS A 117 -23.50 -7.80 -4.39
C LYS A 117 -23.02 -7.89 -2.95
N ILE A 118 -21.73 -8.11 -2.79
CA ILE A 118 -21.05 -8.06 -1.50
C ILE A 118 -20.58 -6.62 -1.29
N GLU A 119 -21.05 -5.97 -0.23
CA GLU A 119 -20.50 -4.70 0.22
C GLU A 119 -19.36 -4.98 1.20
N TYR A 120 -18.21 -4.35 0.97
CA TYR A 120 -17.01 -4.52 1.81
C TYR A 120 -16.66 -3.19 2.49
N PRO A 121 -16.29 -3.19 3.78
CA PRO A 121 -16.01 -1.95 4.51
C PRO A 121 -14.74 -1.28 4.00
N GLU A 122 -14.90 -0.22 3.22
CA GLU A 122 -13.81 0.53 2.58
C GLU A 122 -12.85 1.14 3.62
N GLU A 123 -13.38 1.74 4.68
CA GLU A 123 -12.58 2.33 5.76
C GLU A 123 -11.66 1.31 6.42
N ALA A 124 -12.18 0.10 6.70
CA ALA A 124 -11.39 -0.98 7.30
C ALA A 124 -10.30 -1.46 6.33
N LEU A 125 -10.60 -1.59 5.05
CA LEU A 125 -9.61 -1.98 4.05
C LEU A 125 -8.51 -0.92 3.92
N HIS A 126 -8.89 0.35 3.89
CA HIS A 126 -7.95 1.47 3.84
C HIS A 126 -7.04 1.50 5.07
N GLU A 127 -7.58 1.38 6.29
CA GLU A 127 -6.79 1.36 7.52
C GLU A 127 -5.82 0.17 7.58
N ILE A 128 -6.30 -1.05 7.29
CA ILE A 128 -5.46 -2.25 7.35
C ILE A 128 -4.36 -2.19 6.28
N LEU A 129 -4.68 -1.74 5.06
CA LEU A 129 -3.68 -1.59 4.01
C LEU A 129 -2.65 -0.50 4.35
N THR A 130 -3.10 0.64 4.88
CA THR A 130 -2.21 1.72 5.33
C THR A 130 -1.24 1.20 6.38
N ASN A 131 -1.73 0.48 7.39
CA ASN A 131 -0.89 -0.13 8.42
C ASN A 131 0.11 -1.14 7.83
N ALA A 132 -0.34 -1.96 6.88
CA ALA A 132 0.51 -2.93 6.20
C ALA A 132 1.65 -2.26 5.42
N VAL A 133 1.40 -1.13 4.75
CA VAL A 133 2.40 -0.41 3.95
C VAL A 133 3.33 0.43 4.84
N LEU A 134 2.81 1.11 5.86
CA LEU A 134 3.61 1.96 6.75
C LEU A 134 4.55 1.16 7.66
N HIS A 135 4.09 0.04 8.21
CA HIS A 135 4.88 -0.77 9.16
C HIS A 135 5.66 -1.91 8.51
N ARG A 136 5.69 -1.96 7.17
CA ARG A 136 6.46 -2.93 6.40
C ARG A 136 7.96 -2.84 6.69
N ASP A 137 8.65 -3.98 6.70
CA ASP A 137 10.11 -4.01 6.68
C ASP A 137 10.64 -3.74 5.26
N TYR A 138 11.11 -2.52 5.02
CA TYR A 138 11.65 -2.09 3.74
C TYR A 138 13.01 -2.70 3.36
N ASN A 139 13.63 -3.50 4.23
CA ASN A 139 14.83 -4.27 3.87
C ASN A 139 14.49 -5.56 3.11
N VAL A 140 13.31 -6.13 3.35
CA VAL A 140 12.86 -7.37 2.70
C VAL A 140 12.43 -7.08 1.27
N GLN A 141 12.86 -7.88 0.28
CA GLN A 141 12.46 -7.76 -1.13
C GLN A 141 11.21 -8.59 -1.43
N ALA A 142 10.08 -8.18 -0.86
CA ALA A 142 8.77 -8.76 -1.12
C ALA A 142 7.70 -7.68 -1.11
N ASP A 143 6.71 -7.77 -1.99
CA ASP A 143 5.59 -6.82 -2.03
C ASP A 143 4.59 -7.12 -0.90
N VAL A 144 3.84 -6.11 -0.49
CA VAL A 144 2.61 -6.35 0.30
C VAL A 144 1.64 -7.12 -0.60
N GLN A 145 0.94 -8.10 -0.05
CA GLN A 145 -0.02 -8.91 -0.80
C GLN A 145 -1.40 -8.77 -0.21
N VAL A 146 -2.38 -8.43 -1.04
CA VAL A 146 -3.80 -8.52 -0.73
C VAL A 146 -4.35 -9.78 -1.40
N ARG A 147 -4.80 -10.75 -0.61
CA ARG A 147 -5.35 -12.02 -1.09
C ARG A 147 -6.84 -12.06 -0.79
N ILE A 148 -7.64 -12.16 -1.85
CA ILE A 148 -9.09 -12.19 -1.79
C ILE A 148 -9.56 -13.64 -1.96
N PHE A 149 -10.24 -14.15 -0.95
CA PHE A 149 -10.87 -15.48 -0.93
C PHE A 149 -12.39 -15.34 -0.96
N ASP A 150 -13.10 -16.45 -1.14
CA ASP A 150 -14.57 -16.44 -1.20
C ASP A 150 -15.24 -16.04 0.13
N ASN A 151 -14.48 -16.07 1.24
CA ASN A 151 -14.97 -15.82 2.59
C ASN A 151 -14.17 -14.79 3.40
N ARG A 152 -13.06 -14.27 2.89
CA ARG A 152 -12.18 -13.35 3.61
C ARG A 152 -11.25 -12.60 2.67
N VAL A 153 -10.68 -11.50 3.16
CA VAL A 153 -9.52 -10.83 2.57
C VAL A 153 -8.38 -10.93 3.57
N GLU A 154 -7.20 -11.30 3.09
CA GLU A 154 -5.96 -11.29 3.87
C GLU A 154 -5.01 -10.25 3.32
N ILE A 155 -4.36 -9.49 4.21
CA ILE A 155 -3.29 -8.56 3.84
C ILE A 155 -2.01 -9.04 4.52
N GLU A 156 -1.03 -9.46 3.72
CA GLU A 156 0.27 -9.93 4.18
C GLU A 156 1.32 -8.85 3.93
N SER A 157 1.94 -8.36 5.00
CA SER A 157 3.04 -7.40 4.93
C SER A 157 4.38 -8.08 5.29
N PRO A 158 5.46 -7.85 4.52
CA PRO A 158 6.78 -8.36 4.85
C PRO A 158 7.32 -7.77 6.15
N GLY A 159 7.85 -8.63 7.02
CA GLY A 159 8.51 -8.22 8.26
C GLY A 159 8.02 -9.02 9.47
N ARG A 160 8.25 -8.47 10.65
CA ARG A 160 7.80 -9.01 11.94
C ARG A 160 7.18 -7.88 12.75
N LEU A 161 6.49 -8.24 13.83
CA LEU A 161 5.98 -7.25 14.77
C LEU A 161 7.15 -6.38 15.31
N PRO A 162 6.98 -5.05 15.35
CA PRO A 162 8.04 -4.14 15.78
C PRO A 162 8.34 -4.28 17.28
N GLY A 163 9.63 -4.36 17.63
CA GLY A 163 10.12 -4.28 19.01
C GLY A 163 9.46 -5.27 19.98
N HIS A 164 8.71 -4.74 20.95
CA HIS A 164 8.03 -5.48 22.02
C HIS A 164 6.53 -5.69 21.74
N VAL A 165 6.07 -5.36 20.53
CA VAL A 165 4.70 -5.64 20.10
C VAL A 165 4.51 -7.15 19.94
N THR A 166 3.39 -7.64 20.46
CA THR A 166 2.95 -9.02 20.42
C THR A 166 1.51 -9.06 19.94
N LEU A 167 1.05 -10.23 19.49
CA LEU A 167 -0.36 -10.41 19.10
C LEU A 167 -1.35 -10.07 20.22
N LYS A 168 -0.91 -10.07 21.49
CA LYS A 168 -1.75 -9.76 22.65
C LYS A 168 -1.90 -8.25 22.89
N ASN A 169 -0.98 -7.43 22.40
CA ASN A 169 -0.95 -5.99 22.70
C ASN A 169 -1.02 -5.08 21.46
N ILE A 170 -1.09 -5.65 20.25
CA ILE A 170 -1.07 -4.90 18.97
C ILE A 170 -2.20 -3.86 18.83
N VAL A 171 -3.32 -4.04 19.53
CA VAL A 171 -4.43 -3.07 19.54
C VAL A 171 -4.22 -1.96 20.57
N THR A 172 -3.49 -2.24 21.65
CA THR A 172 -3.35 -1.34 22.80
C THR A 172 -2.06 -0.52 22.76
N ILE A 173 -1.05 -1.01 22.04
CA ILE A 173 0.25 -0.37 21.90
C ILE A 173 0.43 0.00 20.44
N GLN A 174 0.41 1.29 20.14
CA GLN A 174 0.91 1.78 18.86
C GLN A 174 2.43 1.73 18.88
N PRO A 175 3.09 1.12 17.88
CA PRO A 175 4.53 1.15 17.79
C PRO A 175 5.01 2.58 17.54
N GLU A 176 5.98 3.02 18.35
CA GLU A 176 6.71 4.29 18.14
C GLU A 176 7.50 4.28 16.82
#